data_AF-A0A951CIM4-F1
#
_entry.id   AF-A0A951CIM4-F1
#
_cell.length_a   1.000
_cell.length_b   1.000
_cell.length_c   1.000
_cell.angle_alpha   90.00
_cell.angle_beta   90.00
_cell.angle_gamma   90.00
#
_symmetry.space_group_name_H-M   'P 1'
#
loop_
_entity.id
_entity.type
_entity.pdbx_description
1 polymer ?
#
loop_
_entity_poly.entity_id
_entity_poly.type
_entity_poly.pdbx_seq_one_letter_code
_entity_poly.pdbx_strand_id
1 'polypeptide(L)'
;MKVLHVIAFILVVIGGLNWGLIGLGWLVGNGADWNVVHMVLGSSATLEGIVYVLVGLSALWLLIGHKKACMMCGTKSTPPPVAGGM
;
A
#
# COMPACT_ATOMS: atom_id res chain seq x y z
N MET A 1 0.46 15.27 -8.01
CA MET A 1 -0.96 14.86 -7.95
C MET A 1 -1.31 14.35 -6.56
N LYS A 2 -1.81 15.20 -5.65
CA LYS A 2 -2.17 14.78 -4.28
C LYS A 2 -3.27 13.71 -4.28
N VAL A 3 -4.26 13.86 -5.15
CA VAL A 3 -5.40 12.93 -5.28
C VAL A 3 -4.95 11.51 -5.63
N LEU A 4 -4.08 11.33 -6.62
CA LEU A 4 -3.56 10.00 -7.00
C LEU A 4 -2.81 9.31 -5.85
N HIS A 5 -2.04 10.06 -5.07
CA HIS A 5 -1.31 9.51 -3.93
C HIS A 5 -2.27 9.00 -2.84
N VAL A 6 -3.34 9.75 -2.55
CA VAL A 6 -4.37 9.36 -1.58
C VAL A 6 -5.12 8.12 -2.06
N ILE A 7 -5.54 8.07 -3.33
CA ILE A 7 -6.23 6.92 -3.91
C ILE A 7 -5.34 5.66 -3.84
N ALA A 8 -4.08 5.77 -4.25
CA ALA A 8 -3.13 4.66 -4.18
C ALA A 8 -2.92 4.17 -2.74
N PHE A 9 -2.81 5.08 -1.78
CA PHE A 9 -2.67 4.73 -0.36
C PHE A 9 -3.89 3.98 0.18
N ILE A 10 -5.10 4.46 -0.12
CA ILE A 10 -6.33 3.79 0.31
C ILE A 10 -6.42 2.38 -0.30
N LEU A 11 -6.16 2.23 -1.60
CA LEU A 11 -6.17 0.93 -2.28
C LEU A 11 -5.18 -0.06 -1.66
N VAL A 12 -3.96 0.39 -1.35
CA VAL A 12 -2.94 -0.45 -0.70
C VAL A 12 -3.36 -0.86 0.71
N VAL A 13 -3.92 0.06 1.50
CA VAL A 13 -4.40 -0.25 2.86
C VAL A 13 -5.53 -1.26 2.81
N ILE A 14 -6.52 -1.07 1.92
CA ILE A 14 -7.63 -2.03 1.74
C ILE A 14 -7.09 -3.40 1.31
N GLY A 15 -6.18 -3.44 0.33
CA GLY A 15 -5.55 -4.68 -0.10
C GLY A 15 -4.77 -5.39 1.00
N GLY A 16 -3.98 -4.63 1.77
CA GLY A 16 -3.22 -5.15 2.91
C GLY A 16 -4.10 -5.68 4.03
N LEU A 17 -5.21 -4.99 4.33
CA LEU A 17 -6.20 -5.48 5.29
C LEU A 17 -6.87 -6.78 4.80
N ASN A 18 -7.25 -6.87 3.51
CA ASN A 18 -7.83 -8.10 2.95
C ASN A 18 -6.86 -9.29 3.10
N TRP A 19 -5.59 -9.09 2.74
CA TRP A 19 -4.56 -10.14 2.87
C TRP A 19 -4.28 -10.48 4.34
N GLY A 20 -4.33 -9.49 5.23
CA GLY A 20 -4.22 -9.70 6.68
C GLY A 20 -5.38 -10.52 7.24
N LEU A 21 -6.60 -10.30 6.78
CA LEU A 21 -7.76 -11.09 7.16
C LEU A 21 -7.67 -12.52 6.64
N ILE A 22 -7.27 -12.72 5.39
CA ILE A 22 -7.02 -14.05 4.83
C ILE A 22 -6.00 -14.80 5.69
N GLY A 23 -4.86 -14.16 6.01
CA GLY A 23 -3.85 -14.75 6.89
C GLY A 23 -4.36 -15.05 8.29
N LEU A 24 -5.20 -14.17 8.87
CA LEU A 24 -5.79 -14.38 10.19
C LEU A 24 -6.81 -15.54 10.20
N GLY A 25 -7.63 -15.66 9.15
CA GLY A 25 -8.55 -16.79 8.97
C GLY A 25 -7.79 -18.12 8.87
N TRP A 26 -6.61 -18.11 8.25
CA TRP A 26 -5.74 -19.27 8.22
C TRP A 26 -5.15 -19.60 9.60
N LEU A 27 -4.66 -18.59 10.33
CA LEU A 27 -3.99 -18.79 11.63
C LEU A 27 -4.94 -19.09 12.79
N VAL A 28 -6.13 -18.47 12.82
CA VAL A 28 -7.06 -18.50 13.95
C VAL A 28 -8.40 -19.13 13.57
N GLY A 29 -8.78 -19.09 12.29
CA GLY A 29 -10.05 -19.58 11.77
C GLY A 29 -10.07 -21.05 11.35
N ASN A 30 -9.10 -21.88 11.77
CA ASN A 30 -8.97 -23.29 11.34
C ASN A 30 -8.81 -23.46 9.82
N GLY A 31 -8.09 -22.55 9.15
CA GLY A 31 -7.94 -22.59 7.69
C GLY A 31 -9.11 -21.97 6.92
N ALA A 32 -9.99 -21.23 7.60
CA ALA A 32 -11.06 -20.49 6.94
C ALA A 32 -10.48 -19.37 6.07
N ASP A 33 -10.97 -19.25 4.84
CA ASP A 33 -10.61 -18.16 3.95
C ASP A 33 -11.50 -16.94 4.24
N TRP A 34 -10.91 -15.88 4.78
CA TRP A 34 -11.58 -14.61 5.07
C TRP A 34 -11.29 -13.54 4.02
N ASN A 35 -11.41 -13.91 2.75
CA ASN A 35 -11.26 -12.97 1.66
C ASN A 35 -12.50 -12.07 1.52
N VAL A 36 -12.39 -10.85 2.00
CA VAL A 36 -13.45 -9.83 1.94
C VAL A 36 -13.78 -9.45 0.50
N VAL A 37 -12.80 -9.47 -0.41
CA VAL A 37 -13.05 -9.18 -1.84
C VAL A 37 -14.00 -10.23 -2.42
N HIS A 38 -13.75 -11.50 -2.13
CA HIS A 38 -14.61 -12.61 -2.53
C HIS A 38 -16.02 -12.52 -1.93
N MET A 39 -16.10 -12.18 -0.63
CA MET A 39 -17.37 -12.05 0.09
C MET A 39 -18.26 -10.92 -0.46
N VAL A 40 -17.67 -9.80 -0.89
CA VAL A 40 -18.41 -8.62 -1.35
C VAL A 40 -18.73 -8.68 -2.85
N LEU A 41 -17.80 -9.14 -3.69
CA LEU A 41 -17.98 -9.18 -5.14
C LEU A 41 -18.60 -10.49 -5.64
N GLY A 42 -18.76 -11.48 -4.76
CA GLY A 42 -19.11 -12.85 -5.13
C GLY A 42 -17.97 -13.54 -5.87
N SER A 43 -18.13 -14.83 -6.15
CA SER A 43 -17.12 -15.74 -6.71
C SER A 43 -16.69 -15.45 -8.18
N SER A 44 -16.62 -14.18 -8.57
CA SER A 44 -16.22 -13.72 -9.89
C SER A 44 -14.69 -13.55 -9.97
N ALA A 45 -14.02 -14.61 -10.41
CA ALA A 45 -12.55 -14.65 -10.52
C ALA A 45 -11.96 -13.47 -11.32
N THR A 46 -12.67 -12.99 -12.34
CA THR A 46 -12.25 -11.84 -13.16
C THR A 46 -12.26 -10.52 -12.37
N LEU A 47 -13.29 -10.27 -11.57
CA LEU A 47 -13.45 -9.00 -10.87
C LEU A 47 -12.47 -8.89 -9.70
N GLU A 48 -12.27 -9.99 -8.98
CA GLU A 48 -11.22 -10.12 -7.96
C GLU A 48 -9.83 -9.85 -8.53
N GLY A 49 -9.52 -10.45 -9.68
CA GLY A 49 -8.23 -10.24 -10.37
C GLY A 49 -7.99 -8.76 -10.72
N ILE A 50 -9.02 -8.05 -11.17
CA ILE A 50 -8.93 -6.60 -11.45
C ILE A 50 -8.58 -5.84 -10.17
N VAL A 51 -9.26 -6.12 -9.05
CA VAL A 51 -8.97 -5.48 -7.76
C VAL A 51 -7.54 -5.74 -7.32
N TYR A 52 -7.05 -6.97 -7.42
CA TYR A 52 -5.68 -7.30 -7.04
C TYR A 52 -4.63 -6.60 -7.90
N VAL A 53 -4.87 -6.49 -9.21
CA VAL A 53 -3.98 -5.72 -10.10
C VAL A 53 -3.96 -4.24 -9.69
N LEU A 54 -5.12 -3.64 -9.39
CA LEU A 54 -5.20 -2.25 -8.95
C LEU A 54 -4.48 -2.01 -7.62
N VAL A 55 -4.62 -2.94 -6.66
CA VAL A 55 -3.89 -2.92 -5.39
C VAL A 55 -2.37 -3.00 -5.64
N GLY A 56 -1.93 -3.93 -6.49
CA GLY A 56 -0.51 -4.09 -6.83
C GLY A 56 0.09 -2.86 -7.50
N LEU A 57 -0.61 -2.28 -8.48
CA LEU A 57 -0.19 -1.03 -9.13
C LEU A 57 -0.13 0.14 -8.15
N SER A 58 -1.07 0.21 -7.21
CA SER A 58 -1.08 1.24 -6.16
C SER A 58 0.12 1.10 -5.21
N ALA A 59 0.50 -0.13 -4.87
CA ALA A 59 1.69 -0.42 -4.06
C ALA A 59 2.96 0.03 -4.79
N LEU A 60 3.09 -0.29 -6.07
CA LEU A 60 4.22 0.17 -6.90
C LEU A 60 4.29 1.70 -6.99
N TRP A 61 3.15 2.37 -7.17
CA TRP A 61 3.09 3.84 -7.22
C TRP A 61 3.58 4.49 -5.92
N LEU A 62 3.17 3.96 -4.77
CA LEU A 62 3.65 4.42 -3.47
C LEU A 62 5.13 4.10 -3.25
N LEU A 63 5.59 2.92 -3.67
CA LEU A 63 6.99 2.50 -3.52
C LEU A 63 7.93 3.42 -4.30
N ILE A 64 7.61 3.72 -5.56
CA ILE A 64 8.42 4.60 -6.43
C ILE A 64 8.42 6.03 -5.88
N GLY A 65 7.29 6.50 -5.35
CA GLY A 65 7.16 7.81 -4.72
C GLY A 65 7.72 7.90 -3.29
N HIS A 66 8.12 6.78 -2.69
CA HIS A 66 8.35 6.67 -1.24
C HIS A 66 9.40 7.65 -0.72
N LYS A 67 10.58 7.71 -1.34
CA LYS A 67 11.68 8.60 -0.89
C LYS A 67 11.29 10.09 -0.92
N LYS A 68 10.35 10.49 -1.78
CA LYS A 68 9.87 11.88 -1.88
C LYS A 68 8.78 12.20 -0.87
N ALA A 69 7.99 11.21 -0.48
CA ALA A 69 6.86 11.38 0.44
C ALA A 69 7.23 11.08 1.91
N CYS A 70 8.19 10.17 2.14
CA CYS A 70 8.61 9.75 3.46
C CYS A 70 9.67 10.69 4.04
N MET A 71 9.31 11.40 5.11
CA MET A 71 10.18 12.37 5.78
C MET A 71 11.44 11.74 6.41
N MET A 72 11.41 10.42 6.65
CA MET A 72 12.53 9.65 7.21
C MET A 72 13.45 9.08 6.12
N CYS A 73 12.95 8.87 4.90
CA CYS A 73 13.69 8.22 3.82
C CYS A 73 14.12 9.18 2.70
N GLY A 74 13.72 10.46 2.79
CA GLY A 74 14.18 11.52 1.91
C GLY A 74 15.57 12.03 2.31
N THR A 75 16.39 12.37 1.32
CA THR A 75 17.69 13.00 1.55
C THR A 75 17.45 14.39 2.14
N LYS A 76 17.56 14.53 3.47
CA LYS A 76 17.73 15.85 4.07
C LYS A 76 19.09 16.36 3.59
N SER A 77 19.08 17.31 2.66
CA SER A 77 20.29 18.01 2.26
C SER A 77 20.90 18.61 3.52
N THR A 78 22.06 18.10 3.91
CA THR A 78 22.92 18.77 4.89
C THR A 78 23.08 20.23 4.44
N PRO A 79 22.81 21.23 5.29
CA PRO A 79 23.08 22.61 4.94
C PRO A 79 24.57 22.73 4.56
N PRO A 80 24.92 23.56 3.56
CA PRO A 80 26.32 23.78 3.20
C PRO A 80 27.11 24.22 4.45
N PRO A 81 28.41 23.87 4.55
CA PRO A 81 29.23 24.30 5.67
C PRO A 81 29.13 25.82 5.78
N VAL A 82 28.78 26.31 6.96
CA VAL A 82 28.72 27.74 7.25
C VAL A 82 30.14 28.27 7.12
N ALA A 83 30.45 28.88 5.98
CA ALA A 83 31.68 29.63 5.78
C ALA A 83 31.54 30.93 6.57
N GLY A 84 32.13 30.99 7.77
CA GLY A 84 32.22 32.19 8.59
C GLY A 84 32.51 31.83 10.04
N GLY A 85 33.55 32.34 10.70
CA GLY A 85 34.45 33.42 10.33
C GLY A 85 35.78 33.27 11.07
N MET A 86 36.68 34.18 10.68
CA MET A 86 38.06 34.35 11.12
C MET A 86 38.20 34.44 12.65
#